data_AF-A0A0S7XLB8-F1
#
_entry.id   AF-A0A0S7XLB8-F1
#
_cell.length_a   1.000
_cell.length_b   1.000
_cell.length_c   1.000
_cell.angle_alpha   90.00
_cell.angle_beta   90.00
_cell.angle_gamma   90.00
#
_symmetry.space_group_name_H-M   'P 1'
#
loop_
_entity.id
_entity.type
_entity.pdbx_description
1 polymer ?
#
loop_
_entity_poly.entity_id
_entity_poly.type
_entity_poly.pdbx_seq_one_letter_code
_entity_poly.pdbx_strand_id
1 'polypeptide(L)'
;MKKAFIALPVFCLLLACGSSRKVYRIEPETVTDLSGRWNDTDARLVAEEMIADCLSRPWITDFAAAAGAKPVVTVGTIRNKSSEHIDTETFTSDFERELTNSGQVKFVASRGQRDEIRDE
;
A
#
# COMPACT_ATOMS: atom_id res chain seq x y z
N MET A 1 58.74 12.91 28.74
CA MET A 1 58.03 11.72 28.23
C MET A 1 56.57 11.58 28.73
N LYS A 2 55.92 12.65 29.23
CA LYS A 2 54.53 12.57 29.75
C LYS A 2 53.47 13.05 28.74
N LYS A 3 53.87 13.90 27.79
CA LYS A 3 52.99 14.46 26.73
C LYS A 3 52.62 13.42 25.65
N ALA A 4 53.46 12.40 25.45
CA ALA A 4 53.20 11.31 24.49
C ALA A 4 52.12 10.33 24.97
N PHE A 5 51.93 10.17 26.27
CA PHE A 5 50.92 9.25 26.84
C PHE A 5 49.47 9.79 26.71
N ILE A 6 49.30 11.11 26.58
CA ILE A 6 47.98 11.75 26.40
C ILE A 6 47.56 11.77 24.91
N ALA A 7 48.51 11.65 23.99
CA ALA A 7 48.22 11.67 22.55
C ALA A 7 47.54 10.38 22.05
N LEU A 8 47.76 9.24 22.72
CA LEU A 8 47.24 7.93 22.34
C LEU A 8 45.71 7.79 22.49
N PRO A 9 45.05 8.21 23.61
CA PRO A 9 43.59 8.12 23.72
C PRO A 9 42.86 9.11 22.80
N VAL A 10 43.46 10.25 22.45
CA VAL A 10 42.87 11.25 21.54
C VAL A 10 42.84 10.76 20.09
N PHE A 11 43.83 9.96 19.68
CA PHE A 11 43.86 9.38 18.33
C PHE A 11 42.79 8.28 18.14
N CYS A 12 42.48 7.50 19.18
CA CYS A 12 41.41 6.51 19.12
C CYS A 12 40.00 7.11 18.97
N LEU A 13 39.78 8.34 19.49
CA LEU A 13 38.50 9.04 19.36
C LEU A 13 38.21 9.52 17.93
N LEU A 14 39.25 9.75 17.11
CA LEU A 14 39.09 10.19 15.71
C LEU A 14 38.74 9.04 14.75
N LEU A 15 38.96 7.78 15.15
CA LEU A 15 38.60 6.59 14.36
C LEU A 15 37.15 6.11 14.61
N ALA A 16 36.44 6.71 15.56
CA ALA A 16 35.07 6.31 15.92
C ALA A 16 33.97 6.98 15.06
N CYS A 17 34.32 7.93 14.20
CA CYS A 17 33.37 8.59 13.28
C CYS A 17 33.31 7.86 11.93
N GLY A 18 32.53 6.78 11.86
CA GLY A 18 32.41 6.02 10.62
C GLY A 18 31.33 4.97 10.62
N SER A 19 30.12 5.27 11.14
CA SER A 19 28.97 4.42 10.80
C SER A 19 28.66 4.62 9.32
N SER A 20 29.24 3.81 8.45
CA SER A 20 28.83 3.75 7.04
C SER A 20 27.38 3.25 7.02
N ARG A 21 26.43 4.17 7.02
CA ARG A 21 25.03 3.83 6.77
C ARG A 21 24.97 3.50 5.28
N LYS A 22 25.15 2.22 4.94
CA LYS A 22 25.06 1.76 3.55
C LYS A 22 23.61 1.88 3.12
N VAL A 23 23.34 2.90 2.32
CA VAL A 23 22.06 3.08 1.64
C VAL A 23 22.12 2.25 0.38
N TYR A 24 21.38 1.15 0.35
CA TYR A 24 21.17 0.36 -0.85
C TYR A 24 19.92 0.89 -1.56
N ARG A 25 20.05 1.23 -2.83
CA ARG A 25 18.88 1.48 -3.68
C ARG A 25 18.37 0.12 -4.14
N ILE A 26 17.25 -0.28 -3.57
CA ILE A 26 16.60 -1.55 -3.85
C ILE A 26 15.72 -1.35 -5.09
N GLU A 27 15.61 -2.37 -5.94
CA GLU A 27 14.72 -2.33 -7.10
C GLU A 27 13.27 -2.18 -6.63
N PRO A 28 12.42 -1.41 -7.34
CA PRO A 28 11.04 -1.09 -6.91
C PRO A 28 10.15 -2.33 -6.72
N GLU A 29 10.54 -3.47 -7.31
CA GLU A 29 9.88 -4.78 -7.21
C GLU A 29 10.22 -5.53 -5.90
N THR A 30 11.19 -5.03 -5.11
CA THR A 30 11.70 -5.76 -3.95
C THR A 30 10.88 -5.40 -2.72
N VAL A 31 9.93 -6.26 -2.38
CA VAL A 31 9.11 -6.14 -1.17
C VAL A 31 10.03 -6.21 0.05
N THR A 32 10.30 -5.05 0.63
CA THR A 32 11.09 -4.94 1.86
C THR A 32 10.15 -5.06 3.04
N ASP A 33 9.79 -6.30 3.39
CA ASP A 33 9.16 -6.55 4.67
C ASP A 33 10.22 -6.43 5.78
N LEU A 34 10.47 -5.19 6.18
CA LEU A 34 11.45 -4.83 7.22
C LEU A 34 10.90 -5.02 8.64
N SER A 35 9.63 -5.40 8.80
CA SER A 35 8.97 -5.33 10.11
C SER A 35 8.05 -6.50 10.47
N GLY A 36 7.67 -7.35 9.51
CA GLY A 36 6.69 -8.43 9.70
C GLY A 36 5.28 -7.93 9.98
N ARG A 37 5.00 -6.66 9.63
CA ARG A 37 3.72 -5.98 9.87
C ARG A 37 3.01 -5.79 8.54
N TRP A 38 1.68 -5.78 8.60
CA TRP A 38 0.85 -5.41 7.46
C TRP A 38 1.30 -4.10 6.83
N ASN A 39 1.50 -4.10 5.51
CA ASN A 39 1.95 -2.94 4.74
C ASN A 39 1.13 -2.79 3.44
N ASP A 40 1.44 -1.74 2.68
CA ASP A 40 0.73 -1.38 1.44
C ASP A 40 0.84 -2.45 0.35
N THR A 41 1.94 -3.23 0.34
CA THR A 41 2.10 -4.33 -0.62
C THR A 41 1.13 -5.47 -0.31
N ASP A 42 1.01 -5.84 0.96
CA ASP A 42 0.06 -6.88 1.39
C ASP A 42 -1.38 -6.45 1.11
N ALA A 43 -1.69 -5.17 1.38
CA ALA A 43 -2.98 -4.56 1.07
C ALA A 43 -3.32 -4.67 -0.42
N ARG A 44 -2.39 -4.28 -1.29
CA ARG A 44 -2.55 -4.37 -2.75
C ARG A 44 -2.75 -5.82 -3.22
N LEU A 45 -1.92 -6.76 -2.76
CA LEU A 45 -2.00 -8.15 -3.18
C LEU A 45 -3.35 -8.79 -2.76
N VAL A 46 -3.83 -8.48 -1.56
CA VAL A 46 -5.14 -8.94 -1.11
C VAL A 46 -6.27 -8.30 -1.91
N ALA A 47 -6.15 -7.01 -2.25
CA ALA A 47 -7.12 -6.34 -3.11
C ALA A 47 -7.21 -6.96 -4.50
N GLU A 48 -6.06 -7.22 -5.14
CA GLU A 48 -5.97 -7.88 -6.45
C GLU A 48 -6.66 -9.25 -6.44
N GLU A 49 -6.34 -10.10 -5.45
CA GLU A 49 -6.91 -11.44 -5.35
C GLU A 49 -8.42 -11.41 -5.08
N MET A 50 -8.87 -10.58 -4.13
CA MET A 50 -10.29 -10.47 -3.79
C MET A 50 -11.13 -9.92 -4.93
N ILE A 51 -10.61 -8.91 -5.66
CA ILE A 51 -11.30 -8.36 -6.82
C ILE A 51 -11.30 -9.35 -7.98
N ALA A 52 -10.19 -10.06 -8.24
CA ALA A 52 -10.15 -11.10 -9.25
C ALA A 52 -11.19 -12.20 -8.99
N ASP A 53 -11.28 -12.71 -7.75
CA ASP A 53 -12.31 -13.69 -7.37
C ASP A 53 -13.72 -13.10 -7.54
N CYS A 54 -13.96 -11.87 -7.06
CA CYS A 54 -15.25 -11.19 -7.19
C CYS A 54 -15.70 -11.09 -8.65
N LEU A 55 -14.79 -10.69 -9.56
CA LEU A 55 -15.09 -10.49 -10.97
C LEU A 55 -15.20 -11.80 -11.76
N SER A 56 -14.61 -12.89 -11.27
CA SER A 56 -14.70 -14.21 -11.92
C SER A 56 -16.08 -14.86 -11.80
N ARG A 57 -16.93 -14.35 -10.90
CA ARG A 57 -18.24 -14.92 -10.57
C ARG A 57 -19.31 -14.51 -11.60
N PRO A 58 -20.35 -15.34 -11.81
CA PRO A 58 -21.33 -15.15 -12.89
C PRO A 58 -22.26 -13.94 -12.72
N TRP A 59 -22.23 -13.24 -11.58
CA TRP A 59 -23.14 -12.11 -11.34
C TRP A 59 -22.97 -10.97 -12.37
N ILE A 60 -21.77 -10.78 -12.92
CA ILE A 60 -21.53 -9.79 -13.98
C ILE A 60 -22.24 -10.20 -15.26
N THR A 61 -22.11 -11.46 -15.66
CA THR A 61 -22.75 -11.99 -16.86
C THR A 61 -24.26 -12.02 -16.70
N ASP A 62 -24.76 -12.39 -15.53
CA ASP A 62 -26.19 -12.43 -15.22
C ASP A 62 -26.80 -11.02 -15.25
N PHE A 63 -26.12 -10.02 -14.67
CA PHE A 63 -26.55 -8.64 -14.72
C PHE A 63 -26.51 -8.08 -16.15
N ALA A 64 -25.44 -8.35 -16.90
CA ALA A 64 -25.31 -7.89 -18.27
C ALA A 64 -26.38 -8.51 -19.18
N ALA A 65 -26.71 -9.79 -19.00
CA ALA A 65 -27.79 -10.46 -19.71
C ALA A 65 -29.17 -9.87 -19.39
N ALA A 66 -29.43 -9.50 -18.14
CA ALA A 66 -30.71 -8.95 -17.71
C ALA A 66 -30.89 -7.47 -18.07
N ALA A 67 -29.85 -6.65 -17.92
CA ALA A 67 -29.92 -5.19 -18.04
C ALA A 67 -29.33 -4.64 -19.34
N GLY A 68 -28.57 -5.44 -20.11
CA GLY A 68 -27.93 -5.01 -21.36
C GLY A 68 -26.79 -3.98 -21.17
N ALA A 69 -26.31 -3.79 -19.95
CA ALA A 69 -25.28 -2.81 -19.62
C ALA A 69 -24.32 -3.34 -18.54
N LYS A 70 -23.12 -2.75 -18.46
CA LYS A 70 -22.16 -3.05 -17.39
C LYS A 70 -22.73 -2.64 -16.02
N PRO A 71 -22.57 -3.47 -14.98
CA PRO A 71 -23.03 -3.12 -13.64
C PRO A 71 -22.29 -1.89 -13.10
N VAL A 72 -23.02 -1.06 -12.38
CA VAL A 72 -22.47 0.11 -11.68
C VAL A 72 -22.26 -0.26 -10.22
N VAL A 73 -21.04 -0.15 -9.72
CA VAL A 73 -20.66 -0.58 -8.37
C VAL A 73 -19.94 0.52 -7.60
N THR A 74 -20.07 0.49 -6.28
CA THR A 74 -19.38 1.38 -5.34
C THR A 74 -18.76 0.54 -4.24
N VAL A 75 -17.55 0.89 -3.82
CA VAL A 75 -16.87 0.27 -2.69
C VAL A 75 -17.41 0.89 -1.41
N GLY A 76 -17.89 0.06 -0.49
CA GLY A 76 -18.33 0.49 0.83
C GLY A 76 -17.16 0.75 1.76
N THR A 77 -17.41 1.39 2.91
CA THR A 77 -16.38 1.62 3.93
C THR A 77 -15.84 0.30 4.47
N ILE A 78 -14.52 0.10 4.35
CA ILE A 78 -13.85 -1.07 4.91
C ILE A 78 -13.54 -0.81 6.38
N ARG A 79 -13.93 -1.75 7.24
CA ARG A 79 -13.71 -1.65 8.69
C ARG A 79 -12.63 -2.63 9.12
N ASN A 80 -11.56 -2.12 9.68
CA ASN A 80 -10.56 -2.95 10.33
C ASN A 80 -11.14 -3.54 11.64
N LYS A 81 -11.13 -4.88 11.74
CA LYS A 81 -11.52 -5.63 12.95
C LYS A 81 -10.34 -6.36 13.60
N SER A 82 -9.12 -6.17 13.09
CA SER A 82 -7.91 -6.76 13.66
C SER A 82 -7.39 -5.92 14.82
N SER A 83 -6.43 -6.46 15.56
CA SER A 83 -5.64 -5.73 16.56
C SER A 83 -4.51 -4.90 15.95
N GLU A 84 -4.20 -5.13 14.68
CA GLU A 84 -3.14 -4.41 13.97
C GLU A 84 -3.67 -3.12 13.36
N HIS A 85 -2.81 -2.11 13.27
CA HIS A 85 -3.15 -0.91 12.54
C HIS A 85 -3.01 -1.20 11.03
N ILE A 86 -4.16 -1.37 10.38
CA ILE A 86 -4.29 -1.49 8.94
C ILE A 86 -4.83 -0.17 8.42
N ASP A 87 -4.14 0.41 7.44
CA ASP A 87 -4.64 1.55 6.69
C ASP A 87 -5.77 1.08 5.76
N THR A 88 -7.01 1.27 6.23
CA THR A 88 -8.21 0.93 5.47
C THR A 88 -8.47 1.87 4.30
N GLU A 89 -7.90 3.08 4.32
CA GLU A 89 -8.06 4.05 3.26
C GLU A 89 -7.26 3.62 2.03
N THR A 90 -5.96 3.34 2.22
CA THR A 90 -5.10 2.77 1.17
C THR A 90 -5.69 1.48 0.60
N PHE A 91 -6.19 0.59 1.47
CA PHE A 91 -6.85 -0.64 1.03
C PHE A 91 -8.13 -0.38 0.23
N THR A 92 -8.92 0.64 0.59
CA THR A 92 -10.11 1.03 -0.18
C THR A 92 -9.70 1.57 -1.55
N SER A 93 -8.68 2.44 -1.62
CA SER A 93 -8.17 2.98 -2.89
C SER A 93 -7.62 1.90 -3.82
N ASP A 94 -6.93 0.89 -3.27
CA ASP A 94 -6.46 -0.26 -4.06
C ASP A 94 -7.63 -1.06 -4.65
N PHE A 95 -8.70 -1.30 -3.88
CA PHE A 95 -9.92 -1.95 -4.38
C PHE A 95 -10.57 -1.15 -5.53
N GLU A 96 -10.67 0.16 -5.37
CA GLU A 96 -11.23 1.06 -6.39
C GLU A 96 -10.39 1.07 -7.66
N ARG A 97 -9.05 1.04 -7.51
CA ARG A 97 -8.11 0.94 -8.63
C ARG A 97 -8.28 -0.38 -9.38
N GLU A 98 -8.32 -1.52 -8.70
CA GLU A 98 -8.44 -2.82 -9.36
C GLU A 98 -9.79 -3.02 -10.06
N LEU A 99 -10.88 -2.56 -9.44
CA LEU A 99 -12.19 -2.54 -10.09
C LEU A 99 -12.18 -1.69 -11.37
N THR A 100 -11.52 -0.53 -11.33
CA THR A 100 -11.38 0.35 -12.48
C THR A 100 -10.53 -0.28 -13.58
N ASN A 101 -9.40 -0.89 -13.22
CA ASN A 101 -8.47 -1.57 -14.14
C ASN A 101 -9.13 -2.75 -14.85
N SER A 102 -10.03 -3.47 -14.17
CA SER A 102 -10.71 -4.63 -14.75
C SER A 102 -11.55 -4.29 -15.98
N GLY A 103 -12.10 -3.08 -16.05
CA GLY A 103 -13.02 -2.65 -17.11
C GLY A 103 -14.34 -3.41 -17.19
N GLN A 104 -14.60 -4.38 -16.31
CA GLN A 104 -15.82 -5.21 -16.32
C GLN A 104 -17.02 -4.51 -15.69
N VAL A 105 -16.75 -3.53 -14.82
CA VAL A 105 -17.75 -2.77 -14.07
C VAL A 105 -17.56 -1.27 -14.28
N LYS A 106 -18.61 -0.48 -14.02
CA LYS A 106 -18.51 0.97 -13.91
C LYS A 106 -18.39 1.34 -12.44
N PHE A 107 -17.24 1.83 -12.03
CA PHE A 107 -17.03 2.28 -10.66
C PHE A 107 -17.54 3.70 -10.44
N VAL A 108 -18.21 3.94 -9.31
CA VAL A 108 -18.66 5.25 -8.86
C VAL A 108 -18.03 5.52 -7.50
N ALA A 109 -17.11 6.49 -7.48
CA ALA A 109 -16.49 7.01 -6.26
C ALA A 109 -17.55 7.42 -5.24
N SER A 110 -17.28 7.07 -3.97
CA SER A 110 -18.15 7.41 -2.85
C SER A 110 -18.29 8.94 -2.71
N ARG A 111 -19.37 9.42 -2.06
CA ARG A 111 -19.64 10.87 -1.93
C ARG A 111 -18.48 11.64 -1.28
N GLY A 112 -17.76 11.02 -0.33
CA GLY A 112 -16.63 11.67 0.37
C GLY A 112 -15.52 12.12 -0.58
N GLN A 113 -15.10 11.27 -1.52
CA GLN A 113 -14.08 11.61 -2.53
C GLN A 113 -14.54 12.71 -3.50
N ARG A 114 -15.85 12.88 -3.71
CA ARG A 114 -16.37 13.93 -4.60
C ARG A 114 -16.38 15.31 -3.96
N ASP A 115 -16.51 15.38 -2.65
CA ASP A 115 -16.49 16.63 -1.92
C ASP A 115 -15.07 17.22 -1.92
N GLU A 116 -14.02 16.38 -1.80
CA GLU A 116 -12.62 16.81 -1.95
C GLU A 116 -12.30 17.39 -3.34
N ILE A 117 -12.81 16.80 -4.43
CA ILE A 117 -12.61 17.32 -5.80
C ILE A 117 -13.35 18.66 -6.01
N ARG A 118 -14.39 18.95 -5.23
CA ARG A 118 -15.19 20.18 -5.38
C ARG A 118 -14.60 21.39 -4.65
N ASP A 119 -13.67 21.17 -3.73
CA ASP A 119 -13.02 22.21 -2.95
C ASP A 119 -11.66 22.67 -3.55
N GLU A 120 -11.29 22.16 -4.74
CA GLU A 120 -10.09 22.59 -5.51
C GLU A 120 -10.41 23.59 -6.64
#